data_AF-A0AAW9MPE4-F1
#
_entry.id   AF-A0AAW9MPE4-F1
#
_cell.length_a   1.000
_cell.length_b   1.000
_cell.length_c   1.000
_cell.angle_alpha   90.00
_cell.angle_beta   90.00
_cell.angle_gamma   90.00
#
_symmetry.space_group_name_H-M   'P 1'
#
loop_
_entity.id
_entity.type
_entity.pdbx_description
1 polymer ?
#
loop_
_entity_poly.entity_id
_entity_poly.type
_entity_poly.pdbx_seq_one_letter_code
_entity_poly.pdbx_strand_id
1 'polypeptide(L)' 'MSKCNCENCTCGNIREPKHYKLDGLNVESIDVIKAVLGKDGFKSFCIGNCLKYLIRAEKKNGEEDYRKCGVYLDWILEG' A
#
# COMPACT_ATOMS: atom_id res chain seq x y z
N MET A 1 36.93 5.90 9.88
CA MET A 1 36.47 5.41 8.56
C MET A 1 35.30 4.45 8.80
N SER A 2 34.09 4.59 8.27
CA SER A 2 33.49 5.54 7.33
C SER A 2 31.98 5.47 7.56
N LYS A 3 31.32 6.63 7.69
CA LYS A 3 29.86 6.76 7.79
C LYS A 3 29.27 6.47 6.42
N CYS A 4 28.36 5.50 6.30
CA CYS A 4 27.56 5.36 5.08
C CYS A 4 26.32 6.25 5.22
N ASN A 5 26.34 7.39 4.54
CA ASN A 5 25.25 8.35 4.47
C ASN A 5 24.36 7.93 3.29
N CYS A 6 23.22 7.29 3.55
CA CYS A 6 22.26 6.91 2.50
C CYS A 6 21.21 8.02 2.32
N GLU A 7 21.66 9.20 1.93
CA GLU A 7 20.78 10.18 1.29
C GLU A 7 20.47 9.67 -0.12
N ASN A 8 19.17 9.51 -0.42
CA ASN A 8 18.54 9.07 -1.69
C ASN A 8 17.98 7.64 -1.78
N CYS A 9 17.25 7.20 -0.75
CA CYS A 9 16.23 6.17 -0.94
C CYS A 9 14.96 6.85 -1.49
N THR A 10 14.76 6.83 -2.81
CA THR A 10 13.53 7.34 -3.45
C THR A 10 12.34 6.45 -3.09
N CYS A 11 11.76 6.67 -1.91
CA CYS A 11 10.54 6.04 -1.42
C CYS A 11 9.26 6.60 -2.08
N GLY A 12 9.40 7.51 -3.04
CA GLY A 12 8.33 8.40 -3.54
C GLY A 12 7.30 7.81 -4.49
N ASN A 13 7.35 6.52 -4.86
CA ASN A 13 6.39 5.96 -5.84
C ASN A 13 5.41 4.93 -5.26
N ILE A 14 5.55 4.55 -3.99
CA ILE A 14 4.73 3.48 -3.40
C ILE A 14 3.46 4.04 -2.76
N ARG A 15 3.49 5.30 -2.30
CA ARG A 15 2.40 5.89 -1.51
C ARG A 15 1.42 6.76 -2.30
N GLU A 16 1.76 7.22 -3.51
CA GLU A 16 0.89 8.17 -4.24
C GLU A 16 0.88 7.96 -5.78
N PRO A 17 0.29 6.88 -6.30
CA PRO A 17 -0.12 6.88 -7.70
C PRO A 17 -1.21 7.95 -7.89
N LYS A 18 -1.02 8.91 -8.80
CA LYS A 18 -1.94 10.05 -9.10
C LYS A 18 -3.35 9.66 -9.59
N HIS A 19 -3.75 8.40 -9.46
CA HIS A 19 -4.91 7.81 -10.13
C HIS A 19 -6.02 7.36 -9.18
N TYR A 20 -6.05 7.84 -7.92
CA TYR A 20 -7.03 7.40 -6.92
C TYR A 20 -7.82 8.52 -6.23
N LYS A 21 -7.58 9.79 -6.60
CA LYS A 21 -8.39 10.92 -6.13
C LYS A 21 -9.65 11.04 -6.98
N LEU A 22 -10.80 11.16 -6.33
CA LEU A 22 -12.03 11.57 -7.01
C LEU A 22 -11.90 13.06 -7.34
N ASP A 23 -11.99 13.44 -8.61
CA ASP A 23 -11.85 14.84 -9.04
C ASP A 23 -12.81 15.75 -8.24
N GLY A 24 -12.25 16.75 -7.57
CA GLY A 24 -13.00 17.71 -6.74
C GLY A 24 -13.29 17.27 -5.30
N LEU A 25 -12.97 16.04 -4.91
CA LEU A 25 -13.01 15.58 -3.51
C LEU A 25 -11.60 15.18 -3.05
N ASN A 26 -11.15 15.70 -1.92
CA ASN A 26 -9.90 15.28 -1.28
C ASN A 26 -10.07 13.91 -0.57
N VAL A 27 -10.60 12.92 -1.31
CA VAL A 27 -10.93 11.58 -0.85
C VAL A 27 -10.18 10.59 -1.73
N GLU A 28 -9.39 9.72 -1.11
CA GLU A 28 -8.70 8.65 -1.81
C GLU A 28 -9.65 7.47 -2.04
N SER A 29 -9.44 6.72 -3.11
CA SER A 29 -10.25 5.53 -3.43
C SER A 29 -10.28 4.51 -2.29
N ILE A 30 -9.21 4.44 -1.48
CA ILE A 30 -9.14 3.55 -0.33
C ILE A 30 -10.14 3.95 0.77
N ASP A 31 -10.41 5.24 0.94
CA ASP A 31 -11.37 5.75 1.92
C ASP A 31 -12.80 5.36 1.53
N VAL A 32 -13.11 5.44 0.23
CA VAL A 32 -14.39 5.00 -0.32
C VAL A 32 -14.56 3.49 -0.10
N ILE A 33 -13.53 2.69 -0.39
CA ILE A 33 -13.57 1.23 -0.18
C ILE A 33 -13.78 0.92 1.29
N LYS A 34 -13.08 1.60 2.21
CA LYS A 34 -13.23 1.42 3.67
C LYS A 34 -14.66 1.76 4.12
N ALA A 35 -15.24 2.85 3.61
CA ALA A 35 -16.60 3.26 3.94
C ALA A 35 -17.66 2.26 3.44
N VAL A 36 -17.50 1.74 2.21
CA VAL A 36 -18.45 0.80 1.60
C VAL A 36 -18.40 -0.59 2.24
N LEU A 37 -17.19 -1.11 2.51
CA LEU A 37 -17.01 -2.46 3.02
C LEU A 37 -17.16 -2.57 4.55
N GLY A 38 -17.11 -1.45 5.26
CA GLY A 38 -17.01 -1.43 6.72
C GLY A 38 -15.71 -2.08 7.22
N LYS A 39 -15.55 -2.14 8.54
CA LYS A 39 -14.28 -2.56 9.18
C LYS A 39 -13.83 -3.97 8.78
N ASP A 40 -14.72 -4.96 8.90
CA ASP A 40 -14.37 -6.37 8.66
C ASP A 40 -14.19 -6.68 7.16
N GLY A 41 -15.00 -6.05 6.31
CA GLY A 41 -14.87 -6.16 4.86
C GLY A 41 -13.58 -5.51 4.37
N PHE A 42 -13.23 -4.34 4.89
CA PHE A 42 -11.97 -3.66 4.59
C PHE A 42 -10.75 -4.49 5.02
N LYS A 43 -10.79 -5.07 6.23
CA LYS A 43 -9.74 -5.98 6.70
C LYS A 43 -9.55 -7.18 5.76
N SER A 44 -10.65 -7.79 5.31
CA SER A 44 -10.62 -8.90 4.35
C SER A 44 -10.04 -8.48 2.99
N PHE A 45 -10.40 -7.29 2.51
CA PHE A 45 -9.84 -6.69 1.30
C PHE A 45 -8.32 -6.49 1.40
N CYS A 46 -7.82 -5.99 2.54
CA CYS A 46 -6.39 -5.80 2.76
C CYS A 46 -5.63 -7.13 2.80
N ILE A 47 -6.17 -8.15 3.48
CA ILE A 47 -5.57 -9.50 3.53
C ILE A 47 -5.43 -10.09 2.13
N GLY A 48 -6.49 -10.01 1.32
CA GLY A 48 -6.47 -10.52 -0.06
C GLY A 48 -5.43 -9.81 -0.93
N ASN A 49 -5.29 -8.49 -0.79
CA ASN A 49 -4.26 -7.74 -1.51
C ASN A 49 -2.84 -8.10 -1.05
N CYS A 50 -2.61 -8.26 0.25
CA CYS A 50 -1.31 -8.71 0.75
C CYS A 50 -0.93 -10.08 0.17
N LEU A 51 -1.86 -11.05 0.21
CA LEU A 51 -1.64 -12.38 -0.35
C LEU A 51 -1.29 -12.31 -1.85
N LYS A 52 -2.04 -11.50 -2.62
CA LYS A 52 -1.76 -11.24 -4.04
C LYS A 52 -0.34 -10.74 -4.26
N TYR A 53 0.13 -9.78 -3.46
CA TYR A 53 1.48 -9.23 -3.61
C TYR A 53 2.57 -10.21 -3.18
N LEU A 54 2.36 -10.98 -2.10
CA LEU A 54 3.32 -12.03 -1.69
C LEU A 54 3.50 -13.08 -2.79
N ILE A 55 2.41 -13.53 -3.42
CA ILE A 55 2.47 -14.49 -4.54
C ILE A 55 3.19 -13.91 -5.77
N ARG A 56 3.04 -12.61 -6.00
CA ARG A 56 3.57 -11.93 -7.19
C ARG A 56 5.03 -11.47 -7.03
N ALA A 57 5.49 -11.21 -5.80
CA ALA A 57 6.82 -10.69 -5.51
C ALA A 57 7.91 -11.52 -6.19
N GLU A 58 7.94 -12.83 -5.94
CA GLU A 58 8.95 -13.75 -6.48
C GLU A 58 8.82 -14.00 -8.00
N LYS A 59 7.73 -13.54 -8.62
CA LYS A 59 7.43 -13.79 -10.05
C LYS A 59 7.53 -12.55 -10.92
N LYS A 60 7.47 -11.34 -10.34
CA LYS A 60 7.31 -10.10 -11.13
C LYS A 60 8.10 -8.91 -10.59
N ASN A 61 7.74 -8.40 -9.42
CA ASN A 61 8.20 -7.07 -8.97
C ASN A 61 9.08 -7.11 -7.71
N GLY A 62 9.35 -8.29 -7.15
CA GLY A 62 10.23 -8.48 -5.98
C GLY A 62 9.88 -7.57 -4.81
N GLU A 63 10.87 -6.81 -4.37
CA GLU A 63 10.80 -5.89 -3.23
C GLU A 63 9.63 -4.90 -3.28
N GLU A 64 9.26 -4.41 -4.46
CA GLU A 64 8.15 -3.46 -4.60
C GLU A 64 6.82 -4.06 -4.13
N ASP A 65 6.58 -5.34 -4.44
CA ASP A 65 5.36 -6.02 -4.01
C ASP A 65 5.38 -6.33 -2.50
N TYR A 66 6.55 -6.64 -1.93
CA TYR A 66 6.69 -6.76 -0.47
C TYR A 66 6.33 -5.46 0.25
N ARG A 67 6.81 -4.32 -0.26
CA ARG A 67 6.47 -3.00 0.28
C ARG A 67 4.98 -2.69 0.14
N LYS A 68 4.35 -3.07 -0.98
CA LYS A 68 2.90 -2.95 -1.16
C LYS A 68 2.12 -3.78 -0.13
N CYS A 69 2.51 -5.03 0.12
CA CYS A 69 1.90 -5.82 1.18
C CYS A 69 2.06 -5.14 2.55
N GLY A 70 3.24 -4.57 2.86
CA GLY A 70 3.46 -3.77 4.07
C GLY A 70 2.41 -2.67 4.28
N VAL A 71 2.09 -1.89 3.24
CA VAL A 71 1.05 -0.84 3.32
C VAL A 71 -0.33 -1.41 3.69
N TYR A 72 -0.72 -2.55 3.12
CA TYR A 72 -2.00 -3.19 3.47
C TYR A 72 -2.01 -3.76 4.90
N LEU A 73 -0.85 -4.20 5.42
CA LEU A 73 -0.73 -4.62 6.82
C LEU A 73 -0.86 -3.43 7.76
N ASP A 74 -0.21 -2.31 7.45
CA ASP A 74 -0.31 -1.07 8.25
C ASP A 74 -1.77 -0.64 8.37
N TRP A 75 -2.53 -0.63 7.27
CA TRP A 75 -3.97 -0.32 7.28
C TRP A 75 -4.83 -1.28 8.10
N ILE A 76 -4.45 -2.55 8.21
CA ILE A 76 -5.14 -3.52 9.09
C ILE A 76 -4.88 -3.18 10.56
N LEU A 77 -3.67 -2.73 10.89
CA LEU A 77 -3.25 -2.43 12.27
C LEU A 77 -3.77 -1.06 12.75
N GLU A 78 -3.91 -0.09 11.84
CA GLU A 78 -4.39 1.28 12.16
C GLU A 78 -5.90 1.34 12.50
N GLY A 79 -6.70 0.37 12.03
CA GLY A 79 -8.13 0.25 12.38
C GLY A 79 -9.06 1.02 11.45
#